data_AF-A0A062U591-F1
#
_entry.id   AF-A0A062U591-F1
#
_cell.length_a   1.000
_cell.length_b   1.000
_cell.length_c   1.000
_cell.angle_alpha   90.00
_cell.angle_beta   90.00
_cell.angle_gamma   90.00
#
_symmetry.space_group_name_H-M   'P 1'
#
loop_
_entity.id
_entity.type
_entity.pdbx_description
1 polymer ?
#
loop_
_entity_poly.entity_id
_entity_poly.type
_entity_poly.pdbx_seq_one_letter_code
_entity_poly.pdbx_strand_id
1 'polypeptide(L)'
;MTHRAVKSLQAFEFRNDFTLPAEPEPPQREQMDLSAPELARLLSQARAEGLAEATRLEASQTEERMQAVTLKLNEALADLVTLARHIETGAYEGLDVARSLNLINATAQRIIDGQGDLFAAR
;
A
#
# COMPACT_ATOMS: atom_id res chain seq x y z
N MET A 1 84.96 33.92 -39.62
CA MET A 1 84.66 32.97 -38.53
C MET A 1 83.18 33.06 -38.20
N THR A 2 82.46 31.97 -38.41
CA THR A 2 80.99 31.85 -38.34
C THR A 2 80.57 31.30 -36.99
N HIS A 3 79.81 32.06 -36.19
CA HIS A 3 79.07 31.51 -35.04
C HIS A 3 77.67 32.15 -34.94
N ARG A 4 76.74 31.43 -35.56
CA ARG A 4 75.31 31.21 -35.29
C ARG A 4 74.65 32.15 -34.25
N ALA A 5 73.93 33.16 -34.74
CA ALA A 5 72.89 33.83 -33.96
C ALA A 5 71.73 32.87 -33.72
N VAL A 6 71.34 32.67 -32.45
CA VAL A 6 70.22 31.82 -32.08
C VAL A 6 68.93 32.52 -32.49
N LYS A 7 68.17 31.92 -33.42
CA LYS A 7 66.82 32.36 -33.78
C LYS A 7 65.98 32.28 -32.50
N SER A 8 65.39 33.41 -32.12
CA SER A 8 64.55 33.64 -30.92
C SER A 8 63.87 32.39 -30.35
N LEU A 9 64.10 32.12 -29.07
CA LEU A 9 63.31 31.15 -28.30
C LEU A 9 61.89 31.74 -28.13
N GLN A 10 60.89 31.10 -28.75
CA GLN A 10 59.50 31.36 -28.40
C GLN A 10 59.18 30.65 -27.09
N ALA A 11 58.47 31.36 -26.20
CA ALA A 11 57.97 30.78 -24.97
C ALA A 11 57.02 29.62 -25.29
N PHE A 12 57.19 28.49 -24.62
CA PHE A 12 56.26 27.37 -24.71
C PHE A 12 54.94 27.77 -24.02
N GLU A 13 53.85 27.86 -24.77
CA GLU A 13 52.52 28.01 -24.18
C GLU A 13 52.09 26.67 -23.59
N PHE A 14 52.16 26.57 -22.26
CA PHE A 14 51.64 25.44 -21.52
C PHE A 14 50.11 25.43 -21.65
N ARG A 15 49.59 24.70 -22.63
CA ARG A 15 48.17 24.40 -22.72
C ARG A 15 47.85 23.41 -21.59
N ASN A 16 47.30 23.94 -20.50
CA ASN A 16 46.80 23.15 -19.38
C ASN A 16 45.63 22.31 -19.90
N ASP A 17 45.90 21.07 -20.29
CA ASP A 17 44.93 20.06 -20.74
C ASP A 17 44.17 19.44 -19.55
N PHE A 18 43.75 20.30 -18.62
CA PHE A 18 42.95 19.97 -17.45
C PHE A 18 41.67 20.81 -17.43
N THR A 19 41.06 21.02 -18.60
CA THR A 19 39.68 21.48 -18.61
C THR A 19 38.83 20.38 -18.01
N LEU A 20 38.27 20.64 -16.82
CA LEU A 20 37.22 19.82 -16.25
C LEU A 20 36.17 19.57 -17.33
N PRO A 21 35.67 18.32 -17.51
CA PRO A 21 34.53 18.08 -18.37
C PRO A 21 33.44 19.10 -18.01
N ALA A 22 32.87 19.76 -19.03
CA ALA A 22 31.76 20.66 -18.81
C ALA A 22 30.73 19.94 -17.92
N GLU A 23 30.27 20.60 -16.85
CA GLU A 23 29.20 20.07 -16.01
C GLU A 23 28.07 19.62 -16.94
N PRO A 24 27.58 18.36 -16.82
CA PRO A 24 26.47 17.93 -17.63
C PRO A 24 25.32 18.91 -17.40
N GLU A 25 24.81 19.49 -18.49
CA GLU A 25 23.67 20.40 -18.42
C GLU A 25 22.59 19.72 -17.58
N PRO A 26 22.00 20.42 -16.58
CA PRO A 26 20.92 19.85 -15.80
C PRO A 26 19.84 19.38 -16.79
N PRO A 27 19.26 18.18 -16.61
CA PRO A 27 18.29 17.64 -17.55
C PRO A 27 17.22 18.71 -17.75
N GLN A 28 17.07 19.18 -19.00
CA GLN A 28 16.04 20.13 -19.35
C GLN A 28 14.72 19.50 -18.94
N ARG A 29 14.13 19.99 -17.84
CA ARG A 29 12.81 19.56 -17.43
C ARG A 29 11.91 19.93 -18.59
N GLU A 30 11.32 18.94 -19.25
CA GLU A 30 10.33 19.15 -20.29
C GLU A 30 9.23 20.06 -19.71
N GLN A 31 9.34 21.35 -20.01
CA GLN A 31 8.44 22.36 -19.49
C GLN A 31 7.22 22.29 -20.42
N MET A 32 6.18 21.60 -19.97
CA MET A 32 4.93 21.53 -20.71
C MET A 32 4.27 22.91 -20.66
N ASP A 33 4.29 23.63 -21.77
CA ASP A 33 3.53 24.86 -21.97
C ASP A 33 2.05 24.52 -22.11
N LEU A 34 1.37 24.35 -20.97
CA LEU A 34 -0.07 24.18 -20.92
C LEU A 34 -0.75 25.55 -20.92
N SER A 35 -1.71 25.75 -21.82
CA SER A 35 -2.58 26.90 -21.72
C SER A 35 -3.46 26.81 -20.46
N ALA A 36 -3.84 27.94 -19.87
CA ALA A 36 -4.73 27.99 -18.71
C ALA A 36 -5.99 27.09 -18.81
N PRO A 37 -6.72 27.02 -19.96
CA PRO A 37 -7.85 26.09 -20.10
C PRO A 37 -7.44 24.61 -20.12
N GLU A 38 -6.27 24.26 -20.68
CA GLU A 38 -5.78 22.87 -20.67
C GLU A 38 -5.38 22.43 -19.27
N LEU A 39 -4.75 23.31 -18.49
CA LEU A 39 -4.45 23.07 -17.08
C LEU A 39 -5.74 22.87 -16.27
N ALA A 40 -6.75 23.72 -16.48
CA ALA A 40 -8.04 23.58 -15.81
C ALA A 40 -8.73 22.25 -16.16
N ARG A 41 -8.65 21.81 -17.42
CA ARG A 41 -9.17 20.51 -17.88
C ARG A 41 -8.43 19.35 -17.20
N LEU A 42 -7.10 19.37 -17.17
CA LEU A 42 -6.29 18.34 -16.53
C LEU A 42 -6.54 18.25 -15.03
N LEU A 43 -6.64 19.39 -14.34
CA LEU A 43 -6.95 19.41 -12.90
C LEU A 43 -8.36 18.87 -12.61
N SER A 44 -9.33 19.21 -13.46
CA SER A 44 -10.70 18.65 -13.34
C SER A 44 -10.70 17.14 -13.54
N GLN A 45 -9.98 16.65 -14.54
CA GLN A 45 -9.82 15.22 -14.81
C GLN A 45 -9.12 14.51 -13.65
N ALA A 46 -7.98 15.03 -13.18
CA ALA A 46 -7.24 14.47 -12.05
C ALA A 46 -8.09 14.45 -10.76
N ARG A 47 -8.93 15.46 -10.54
CA ARG A 47 -9.86 15.47 -9.41
C ARG A 47 -10.95 14.40 -9.54
N ALA A 48 -11.51 14.24 -10.74
CA ALA A 48 -12.53 13.23 -10.99
C ALA A 48 -11.95 11.81 -10.82
N GLU A 49 -10.76 11.57 -11.36
CA GLU A 49 -10.01 10.31 -11.19
C GLU A 49 -9.65 10.07 -9.73
N GLY A 50 -9.16 11.08 -9.01
CA GLY A 50 -8.84 10.98 -7.59
C GLY A 50 -10.06 10.66 -6.72
N LEU A 51 -11.21 11.26 -7.01
CA LEU A 51 -12.47 10.93 -6.33
C LEU A 51 -12.93 9.50 -6.64
N ALA A 52 -12.83 9.06 -7.90
CA ALA A 52 -13.19 7.71 -8.31
C ALA A 52 -12.29 6.64 -7.66
N GLU A 53 -10.98 6.92 -7.53
CA GLU A 53 -10.06 5.99 -6.88
C GLU A 53 -10.28 5.97 -5.36
N ALA A 54 -10.59 7.11 -4.74
CA ALA A 54 -10.93 7.17 -3.32
C ALA A 54 -12.19 6.32 -3.01
N THR A 55 -13.26 6.46 -3.80
CA THR A 55 -14.48 5.67 -3.58
C THR A 55 -14.25 4.18 -3.84
N ARG A 56 -13.41 3.84 -4.82
CA ARG A 56 -13.02 2.45 -5.09
C ARG A 56 -12.23 1.84 -3.94
N LEU A 57 -11.30 2.59 -3.35
CA LEU A 57 -10.52 2.16 -2.19
C LEU A 57 -11.41 1.98 -0.95
N GLU A 58 -12.35 2.89 -0.71
CA GLU A 58 -13.35 2.75 0.36
C GLU A 58 -14.22 1.50 0.16
N ALA A 59 -14.65 1.25 -1.07
CA ALA A 59 -15.42 0.05 -1.41
C ALA A 59 -14.62 -1.22 -1.18
N SER A 60 -13.34 -1.28 -1.59
CA SER A 60 -12.50 -2.46 -1.39
C SER A 60 -12.23 -2.73 0.09
N GLN A 61 -11.93 -1.69 0.88
CA GLN A 61 -11.76 -1.84 2.33
C GLN A 61 -13.02 -2.33 3.02
N THR A 62 -14.19 -1.84 2.59
CA THR A 62 -15.48 -2.30 3.10
C THR A 62 -15.72 -3.78 2.75
N GLU A 63 -15.41 -4.18 1.52
CA GLU A 63 -15.54 -5.57 1.07
C GLU A 63 -14.62 -6.51 1.85
N GLU A 64 -13.33 -6.16 2.01
CA GLU A 64 -12.36 -6.94 2.79
C GLU A 64 -12.84 -7.13 4.24
N ARG A 65 -13.36 -6.07 4.87
CA ARG A 65 -13.94 -6.13 6.21
C ARG A 65 -15.15 -7.05 6.26
N MET A 66 -16.07 -6.96 5.30
CA MET A 66 -17.23 -7.84 5.22
C MET A 66 -16.83 -9.31 5.03
N GLN A 67 -15.82 -9.59 4.22
CA GLN A 67 -15.29 -10.94 4.04
C GLN A 67 -14.69 -11.48 5.35
N ALA A 68 -13.89 -10.67 6.06
CA ALA A 68 -13.30 -11.06 7.34
C ALA A 68 -14.37 -11.39 8.39
N VAL A 69 -15.43 -10.58 8.47
CA VAL A 69 -16.55 -10.85 9.38
C VAL A 69 -17.31 -12.10 8.98
N THR A 70 -17.57 -12.29 7.69
CA THR A 70 -18.25 -13.50 7.18
C THR A 70 -17.49 -14.76 7.57
N LEU A 71 -16.16 -14.73 7.47
CA LEU A 71 -15.30 -15.84 7.89
C LEU A 71 -15.46 -16.13 9.39
N LYS A 72 -15.38 -15.11 10.25
CA LYS A 72 -15.57 -15.25 11.70
C LYS A 72 -16.94 -15.82 12.05
N LEU A 73 -18.00 -15.41 11.35
CA LEU A 73 -19.36 -15.93 11.57
C LEU A 73 -19.49 -17.39 11.13
N ASN A 74 -18.85 -17.79 10.02
CA ASN A 74 -18.82 -19.18 9.58
C ASN A 74 -18.09 -20.08 10.60
N GLU A 75 -16.97 -19.62 11.16
CA GLU A 75 -16.26 -20.33 12.22
C GLU A 75 -17.13 -20.49 13.48
N ALA A 76 -17.83 -19.42 13.88
CA ALA A 76 -18.77 -19.49 14.99
C ALA A 76 -19.91 -20.49 14.75
N LEU A 77 -20.47 -20.55 13.53
CA LEU A 77 -21.49 -21.54 13.17
C LEU A 77 -20.95 -22.97 13.24
N ALA A 78 -19.71 -23.21 12.80
CA ALA A 78 -19.07 -24.53 12.90
C ALA A 78 -18.91 -24.97 14.37
N ASP A 79 -18.56 -24.04 15.25
CA ASP A 79 -18.50 -24.31 16.69
C ASP A 79 -19.88 -24.63 17.28
N LEU A 80 -20.94 -23.91 16.89
CA LEU A 80 -22.31 -24.22 17.32
C LEU A 80 -22.75 -25.63 16.89
N VAL A 81 -22.43 -26.03 15.66
CA VAL A 81 -22.70 -27.39 15.16
C VAL A 81 -21.93 -28.43 15.98
N THR A 82 -20.67 -28.13 16.34
CA THR A 82 -19.83 -29.01 17.17
C THR A 82 -20.41 -29.17 18.57
N LEU A 83 -20.86 -28.07 19.17
CA LEU A 83 -21.55 -28.07 20.46
C LEU A 83 -22.85 -28.89 20.39
N ALA A 84 -23.69 -28.68 19.38
CA ALA A 84 -24.94 -29.41 19.21
C ALA A 84 -24.70 -30.92 19.15
N ARG A 85 -23.69 -31.35 18.37
CA ARG A 85 -23.27 -32.75 18.33
C ARG A 85 -22.79 -33.24 19.70
N HIS A 86 -22.07 -32.43 20.45
CA HIS A 86 -21.58 -32.82 21.78
C HIS A 86 -22.72 -33.00 22.79
N ILE A 87 -23.75 -32.16 22.71
CA ILE A 87 -24.98 -32.28 23.49
C ILE A 87 -25.75 -33.54 23.09
N GLU A 88 -25.92 -33.80 21.79
CA GLU A 88 -26.58 -35.00 21.28
C GLU A 88 -25.87 -36.27 21.75
N THR A 89 -24.54 -36.34 21.66
CA THR A 89 -23.77 -37.52 22.12
C THR A 89 -23.77 -37.65 23.64
N GLY A 90 -23.64 -36.53 24.36
CA GLY A 90 -23.61 -36.51 25.82
C GLY A 90 -24.96 -36.81 26.46
N ALA A 91 -26.06 -36.61 25.73
CA ALA A 91 -27.40 -37.04 26.18
C ALA A 91 -27.50 -38.57 26.33
N TYR A 92 -26.66 -39.34 25.65
CA TYR A 92 -26.64 -40.81 25.73
C TYR A 92 -25.55 -41.36 26.66
N GLU A 93 -24.41 -40.66 26.82
CA GLU A 93 -23.23 -41.17 27.56
C GLU A 93 -22.88 -40.39 28.85
N GLY A 94 -23.66 -39.37 29.19
CA GLY A 94 -23.37 -38.45 30.30
C GLY A 94 -22.73 -37.16 29.77
N LEU A 95 -23.43 -36.04 29.93
CA LEU A 95 -23.05 -34.77 29.36
C LEU A 95 -21.89 -34.13 30.14
N ASP A 96 -20.78 -33.83 29.46
CA ASP A 96 -19.75 -32.93 29.99
C ASP A 96 -20.23 -31.48 29.89
N VAL A 97 -20.87 -31.04 30.98
CA VAL A 97 -21.45 -29.69 31.12
C VAL A 97 -20.36 -28.61 31.04
N ALA A 98 -19.18 -28.86 31.60
CA ALA A 98 -18.09 -27.87 31.62
C ALA A 98 -17.55 -27.64 30.19
N ARG A 99 -17.37 -28.72 29.42
CA ARG A 99 -16.94 -28.62 28.02
C ARG A 99 -17.97 -27.95 27.13
N SER A 100 -19.26 -28.25 27.33
CA SER A 100 -20.36 -27.61 26.61
C SER A 100 -20.44 -26.11 26.89
N LEU A 101 -20.34 -25.69 28.16
CA LEU A 101 -20.33 -24.27 28.55
C LEU A 101 -19.13 -23.51 27.97
N ASN A 102 -17.94 -24.13 27.96
CA ASN A 102 -16.76 -23.51 27.35
C ASN A 102 -16.93 -23.29 25.84
N LEU A 103 -17.49 -24.27 25.12
CA LEU A 103 -17.82 -24.12 23.70
C LEU A 103 -18.83 -22.99 23.49
N ILE A 104 -19.93 -22.96 24.24
CA ILE A 104 -20.94 -21.89 24.17
C ILE A 104 -20.30 -20.51 24.37
N ASN A 105 -19.50 -20.35 25.42
CA ASN A 105 -18.86 -19.07 25.75
C ASN A 105 -17.85 -18.65 24.68
N ALA A 106 -17.04 -19.59 24.18
CA ALA A 106 -16.07 -19.30 23.11
C ALA A 106 -16.77 -18.89 21.81
N THR A 107 -17.88 -19.54 21.46
CA THR A 107 -18.67 -19.19 20.27
C THR A 107 -19.38 -17.85 20.44
N ALA A 108 -20.00 -17.61 21.61
CA ALA A 108 -20.63 -16.33 21.92
C ALA A 108 -19.63 -15.18 21.85
N GLN A 109 -18.43 -15.36 22.40
CA GLN A 109 -17.36 -14.36 22.31
C GLN A 109 -16.95 -14.09 20.86
N ARG A 110 -16.76 -15.13 20.04
CA ARG A 110 -16.41 -14.95 18.62
C ARG A 110 -17.50 -14.24 17.82
N ILE A 111 -18.77 -14.51 18.12
CA ILE A 111 -19.92 -13.81 17.53
C ILE A 111 -19.95 -12.34 17.96
N ILE A 112 -19.68 -12.05 19.24
CA ILE A 112 -19.61 -10.68 19.76
C ILE A 112 -18.44 -9.93 19.12
N ASP A 113 -17.27 -10.55 19.04
CA ASP A 113 -16.07 -9.95 18.45
C ASP A 113 -16.26 -9.71 16.94
N GLY A 114 -16.85 -10.67 16.21
CA GLY A 114 -17.18 -10.50 14.80
C GLY A 114 -18.22 -9.41 14.54
N GLN A 115 -19.22 -9.25 15.42
CA GLN A 115 -20.19 -8.15 15.33
C GLN A 115 -19.59 -6.80 15.74
N GLY A 116 -18.76 -6.75 16.79
CA GLY A 116 -18.06 -5.53 17.18
C GLY A 116 -17.14 -5.01 16.08
N ASP A 117 -16.47 -5.93 15.38
CA ASP A 117 -15.63 -5.63 14.23
C ASP A 117 -16.42 -5.07 13.03
N LEU A 118 -17.74 -5.27 12.92
CA LEU A 118 -18.58 -4.60 11.91
C LEU A 118 -18.87 -3.12 12.24
N PHE A 119 -18.83 -2.75 13.53
CA PHE A 119 -19.24 -1.42 13.99
C PHE A 119 -18.08 -0.53 14.44
N ALA A 120 -16.87 -1.07 14.64
CA ALA A 120 -15.70 -0.37 15.19
C ALA A 120 -15.11 0.80 14.36
N ALA A 121 -15.68 1.15 13.20
CA ALA A 121 -15.13 2.21 12.34
C ALA A 121 -16.21 3.17 11.80
N ARG A 122 -17.23 3.45 12.60
CA ARG A 122 -18.09 4.62 12.39
C ARG A 122 -17.60 5.80 13.20
#